data_AF-A0A0R3M5L2-F1
#
_entry.id   AF-A0A0R3M5L2-F1
#
_cell.length_a   1.000
_cell.length_b   1.000
_cell.length_c   1.000
_cell.angle_alpha   90.00
_cell.angle_beta   90.00
_cell.angle_gamma   90.00
#
_symmetry.space_group_name_H-M   'P 1'
#
loop_
_entity.id
_entity.type
_entity.pdbx_description
1 polymer ?
#
loop_
_entity_poly.entity_id
_entity_poly.type
_entity_poly.pdbx_seq_one_letter_code
_entity_poly.pdbx_strand_id
1 'polypeptide(L)'
;MAGRKTIILARHALLLGLLICFAATVGSRTAAANPAQMISDFRLKHGEKRVALDATLTRIAHDQAQAMAAKDQLDHDVLGRFNTRVGPAGAGRAAENIAYGYDSFPKTLDQWINSSGHRKNLLLPGATRVGVASVKSAKTGRMYWAMVIAGDYERPKAPKGSPKSSPKDSPKESRQASAAKPKSRAAENCRLKILSLCF
;
A
#
# COMPACT_ATOMS: atom_id res chain seq x y z
N MET A 1 -24.64 70.92 62.49
CA MET A 1 -24.47 71.48 61.13
C MET A 1 -23.49 70.61 60.36
N ALA A 2 -23.66 70.48 59.04
CA ALA A 2 -22.92 69.52 58.21
C ALA A 2 -21.59 70.07 57.67
N GLY A 3 -20.68 69.18 57.26
CA GLY A 3 -19.39 69.58 56.66
C GLY A 3 -18.37 68.44 56.49
N ARG A 4 -18.75 67.33 55.85
CA ARG A 4 -17.81 66.22 55.56
C ARG A 4 -16.77 66.66 54.51
N LYS A 5 -15.48 66.34 54.74
CA LYS A 5 -14.41 66.42 53.72
C LYS A 5 -13.87 65.02 53.39
N THR A 6 -13.96 64.66 52.11
CA THR A 6 -13.28 63.53 51.43
C THR A 6 -11.87 64.00 50.98
N ILE A 7 -10.86 63.21 50.55
CA ILE A 7 -10.73 61.81 50.11
C ILE A 7 -9.33 61.28 50.52
N ILE A 8 -9.16 60.05 51.01
CA ILE A 8 -7.90 59.29 50.87
C ILE A 8 -8.16 57.81 50.46
N LEU A 9 -8.05 57.58 49.15
CA LEU A 9 -7.37 56.46 48.47
C LEU A 9 -7.59 55.02 49.01
N ALA A 10 -8.71 54.39 48.61
CA ALA A 10 -8.76 52.93 48.48
C ALA A 10 -8.02 52.50 47.19
N ARG A 11 -7.03 51.62 47.35
CA ARG A 11 -6.08 51.22 46.30
C ARG A 11 -6.81 50.46 45.19
N HIS A 12 -6.61 50.88 43.94
CA HIS A 12 -7.28 50.30 42.77
C HIS A 12 -6.77 48.88 42.48
N ALA A 13 -7.52 47.88 42.92
CA ALA A 13 -7.36 46.50 42.48
C ALA A 13 -8.24 46.27 41.23
N LEU A 14 -7.72 46.60 40.04
CA LEU A 14 -8.40 46.31 38.78
C LEU A 14 -7.47 45.64 37.76
N LEU A 15 -7.54 44.30 37.79
CA LEU A 15 -7.54 43.41 36.62
C LEU A 15 -6.78 43.87 35.35
N LEU A 16 -5.60 43.27 35.11
CA LEU A 16 -5.24 42.86 33.75
C LEU A 16 -4.30 41.64 33.75
N GLY A 17 -4.82 40.50 34.21
CA GLY A 17 -4.17 39.20 33.99
C GLY A 17 -4.27 38.81 32.52
N LEU A 18 -3.28 39.19 31.72
CA LEU A 18 -3.20 38.84 30.30
C LEU A 18 -2.98 37.32 30.16
N LEU A 19 -4.08 36.57 30.08
CA LEU A 19 -4.05 35.14 29.80
C LEU A 19 -3.67 34.95 28.32
N ILE A 20 -2.37 34.87 28.04
CA ILE A 20 -1.86 34.52 26.71
C ILE A 20 -2.21 33.05 26.47
N CYS A 21 -3.38 32.81 25.88
CA CYS A 21 -3.73 31.54 25.27
C CYS A 21 -2.79 31.29 24.10
N PHE A 22 -1.63 30.69 24.38
CA PHE A 22 -0.69 30.23 23.36
C PHE A 22 -1.29 28.98 22.69
N ALA A 23 -2.25 29.22 21.79
CA ALA A 23 -2.85 28.20 20.95
C ALA A 23 -1.78 27.65 20.01
N ALA A 24 -1.07 26.63 20.48
CA ALA A 24 -0.11 25.90 19.66
C ALA A 24 -0.85 25.25 18.49
N THR A 25 -0.81 25.91 17.34
CA THR A 25 -1.29 25.37 16.08
C THR A 25 -0.38 24.21 15.67
N VAL A 26 -0.70 23.02 16.17
CA VAL A 26 -0.12 21.77 15.69
C VAL A 26 -0.54 21.62 14.23
N GLY A 27 0.27 22.18 13.33
CA GLY A 27 0.04 22.09 11.90
C GLY A 27 0.06 20.63 11.50
N SER A 28 -1.13 20.09 11.19
CA SER A 28 -1.29 18.74 10.67
C SER A 28 -0.45 18.59 9.41
N ARG A 29 0.75 18.02 9.56
CA ARG A 29 1.57 17.62 8.42
C ARG A 29 0.77 16.59 7.64
N THR A 30 0.24 16.99 6.49
CA THR A 30 -0.36 16.06 5.54
C THR A 30 0.73 15.08 5.13
N ALA A 31 0.65 13.85 5.64
CA ALA A 31 1.56 12.80 5.25
C ALA A 31 1.47 12.63 3.73
N ALA A 32 2.62 12.67 3.04
CA ALA A 32 2.65 12.46 1.61
C ALA A 32 2.00 11.11 1.28
N ALA A 33 1.14 11.10 0.24
CA ALA A 33 0.37 9.92 -0.13
C ALA A 33 1.30 8.72 -0.40
N ASN A 34 1.29 7.72 0.48
CA ASN A 34 2.12 6.53 0.35
C ASN A 34 1.55 5.60 -0.73
N PRO A 35 2.23 5.43 -1.89
CA PRO A 35 1.64 4.72 -3.01
C PRO A 35 1.38 3.24 -2.71
N ALA A 36 2.27 2.58 -1.96
CA ALA A 36 2.12 1.17 -1.61
C ALA A 36 0.99 0.93 -0.59
N GLN A 37 0.70 1.88 0.30
CA GLN A 37 -0.48 1.79 1.17
C GLN A 37 -1.77 1.90 0.35
N MET A 38 -1.89 2.92 -0.50
CA MET A 38 -3.09 3.12 -1.32
C MET A 38 -3.34 1.95 -2.30
N ILE A 39 -2.30 1.44 -2.96
CA ILE A 39 -2.40 0.24 -3.81
C ILE A 39 -2.77 -0.98 -2.96
N SER A 40 -2.20 -1.14 -1.77
CA SER A 40 -2.56 -2.24 -0.85
C SER A 40 -4.01 -2.20 -0.39
N ASP A 41 -4.53 -1.01 -0.07
CA ASP A 41 -5.90 -0.85 0.41
C ASP A 41 -6.91 -1.04 -0.72
N PHE A 42 -6.55 -0.71 -1.98
CA PHE A 42 -7.29 -1.15 -3.16
C PHE A 42 -7.24 -2.68 -3.32
N ARG A 43 -6.07 -3.30 -3.26
CA ARG A 43 -5.88 -4.76 -3.41
C ARG A 43 -6.67 -5.57 -2.38
N LEU A 44 -6.62 -5.17 -1.10
CA LEU A 44 -7.35 -5.85 -0.03
C LEU A 44 -8.87 -5.88 -0.25
N LYS A 45 -9.46 -4.80 -0.77
CA LYS A 45 -10.90 -4.74 -1.11
C LYS A 45 -11.31 -5.71 -2.22
N HIS A 46 -10.34 -6.29 -2.93
CA HIS A 46 -10.55 -7.22 -4.04
C HIS A 46 -9.91 -8.60 -3.77
N GLY A 47 -9.65 -8.95 -2.50
CA GLY A 47 -9.11 -10.25 -2.10
C GLY A 47 -7.60 -10.42 -2.29
N GLU A 48 -6.90 -9.41 -2.82
CA GLU A 48 -5.46 -9.45 -3.06
C GLU A 48 -4.64 -9.01 -1.83
N LYS A 49 -3.40 -9.52 -1.74
CA LYS A 49 -2.51 -9.22 -0.61
C LYS A 49 -1.91 -7.81 -0.69
N ARG A 50 -1.56 -7.24 0.48
CA ARG A 50 -0.76 -6.01 0.59
C ARG A 50 0.57 -6.15 -0.15
N VAL A 51 1.06 -5.04 -0.70
CA VAL A 51 2.39 -4.90 -1.30
C VAL A 51 3.25 -3.94 -0.48
N ALA A 52 4.55 -4.20 -0.41
CA ALA A 52 5.53 -3.27 0.16
C ALA A 52 6.27 -2.51 -0.96
N LEU A 53 6.79 -1.32 -0.66
CA LEU A 53 7.71 -0.66 -1.59
C LEU A 53 8.98 -1.49 -1.77
N ASP A 54 9.47 -1.53 -3.00
CA ASP A 54 10.72 -2.21 -3.38
C ASP A 54 11.64 -1.23 -4.12
N ALA A 55 12.90 -1.14 -3.69
CA ALA A 55 13.85 -0.18 -4.25
C ALA A 55 14.22 -0.50 -5.72
N THR A 56 14.31 -1.78 -6.08
CA THR A 56 14.62 -2.22 -7.46
C THR A 56 13.46 -1.90 -8.39
N LEU A 57 12.23 -2.23 -7.99
CA LEU A 57 11.04 -1.87 -8.78
C LEU A 57 10.83 -0.36 -8.86
N THR A 58 11.14 0.38 -7.80
CA THR A 58 11.02 1.85 -7.77
C THR A 58 12.02 2.49 -8.73
N ARG A 59 13.26 1.99 -8.81
CA ARG A 59 14.23 2.42 -9.82
C ARG A 59 13.72 2.13 -11.24
N ILE A 60 13.26 0.91 -11.52
CA ILE A 60 12.73 0.55 -12.85
C ILE A 60 11.56 1.47 -13.25
N ALA A 61 10.64 1.75 -12.33
CA ALA A 61 9.56 2.70 -12.55
C ALA A 61 10.07 4.13 -12.78
N HIS A 62 11.07 4.58 -12.02
CA HIS A 62 11.67 5.90 -12.19
C HIS A 62 12.34 6.05 -13.56
N ASP A 63 13.14 5.07 -13.97
CA ASP A 63 13.84 5.08 -15.25
C ASP A 63 12.82 5.15 -16.41
N GLN A 64 11.74 4.37 -16.35
CA GLN A 64 10.64 4.42 -17.32
C GLN A 64 9.97 5.80 -17.33
N ALA A 65 9.59 6.35 -16.17
CA ALA A 65 8.97 7.66 -16.07
C ALA A 65 9.88 8.78 -16.59
N GLN A 66 11.18 8.72 -16.29
CA GLN A 66 12.19 9.66 -16.76
C GLN A 66 12.36 9.60 -18.29
N ALA A 67 12.41 8.41 -18.87
CA ALA A 67 12.53 8.23 -20.32
C ALA A 67 11.28 8.71 -21.08
N MET A 68 10.09 8.44 -20.54
CA MET A 68 8.84 9.01 -21.07
C MET A 68 8.82 10.54 -21.00
N ALA A 69 9.23 11.13 -19.86
CA ALA A 69 9.28 12.59 -19.71
C ALA A 69 10.34 13.24 -20.62
N ALA A 70 11.50 12.60 -20.83
CA ALA A 70 12.57 13.11 -21.69
C ALA A 70 12.17 13.16 -23.18
N LYS A 71 11.34 12.21 -23.63
CA LYS A 71 10.80 12.13 -25.01
C LYS A 71 9.41 12.78 -25.17
N ASP A 72 8.79 13.24 -24.08
CA ASP A 72 7.39 13.67 -24.03
C ASP A 72 6.38 12.64 -24.57
N GLN A 73 6.68 11.35 -24.41
CA GLN A 73 5.93 10.24 -25.02
C GLN A 73 5.48 9.23 -23.96
N LEU A 74 4.20 8.82 -24.01
CA LEU A 74 3.68 7.71 -23.21
C LEU A 74 3.86 6.41 -24.00
N ASP A 75 4.80 5.57 -23.57
CA ASP A 75 5.19 4.36 -24.29
C ASP A 75 5.76 3.33 -23.30
N HIS A 76 5.31 2.08 -23.39
CA HIS A 76 5.77 0.96 -22.57
C HIS A 76 7.16 0.46 -22.97
N ASP A 77 7.59 0.67 -24.22
CA ASP A 77 8.84 0.16 -24.78
C ASP A 77 9.90 1.26 -25.01
N VAL A 78 9.70 2.44 -24.40
CA VAL A 78 10.59 3.62 -24.50
C VAL A 78 12.04 3.35 -24.06
N LEU A 79 12.25 2.32 -23.23
CA LEU A 79 13.52 1.77 -22.74
C LEU A 79 13.71 0.28 -23.15
N GLY A 80 13.12 -0.15 -24.26
CA GLY A 80 13.05 -1.56 -24.65
C GLY A 80 12.01 -2.34 -23.83
N ARG A 81 11.93 -3.66 -24.02
CA ARG A 81 10.79 -4.49 -23.55
C ARG A 81 10.69 -4.65 -22.03
N PHE A 82 9.47 -4.59 -21.48
CA PHE A 82 9.22 -4.66 -20.03
C PHE A 82 9.88 -5.87 -19.34
N ASN A 83 9.74 -7.08 -19.91
CA ASN A 83 10.33 -8.29 -19.33
C ASN A 83 11.87 -8.20 -19.19
N THR A 84 12.54 -7.48 -20.09
CA THR A 84 13.98 -7.23 -20.00
C THR A 84 14.31 -6.24 -18.88
N ARG A 85 13.53 -5.15 -18.76
CA ARG A 85 13.73 -4.12 -17.71
C ARG A 85 13.47 -4.65 -16.30
N VAL A 86 12.47 -5.53 -16.14
CA VAL A 86 12.09 -6.09 -14.83
C VAL A 86 12.88 -7.35 -14.43
N GLY A 87 13.60 -7.97 -15.36
CA GLY A 87 14.42 -9.16 -15.12
C GLY A 87 15.34 -9.08 -13.88
N PRO A 88 16.06 -7.96 -13.62
CA PRO A 88 16.89 -7.78 -12.43
C PRO A 88 16.15 -7.86 -11.09
N ALA A 89 14.81 -7.82 -11.07
CA ALA A 89 14.02 -7.99 -9.85
C ALA A 89 13.87 -9.47 -9.42
N GLY A 90 14.13 -10.45 -10.30
CA GLY A 90 14.03 -11.88 -9.96
C GLY A 90 12.61 -12.35 -9.61
N ALA A 91 11.58 -11.64 -10.09
CA ALA A 91 10.18 -11.98 -9.84
C ALA A 91 9.65 -12.99 -10.87
N GLY A 92 8.95 -14.04 -10.42
CA GLY A 92 8.27 -14.98 -11.31
C GLY A 92 7.06 -14.37 -12.03
N ARG A 93 6.51 -13.26 -11.52
CA ARG A 93 5.43 -12.49 -12.16
C ARG A 93 5.58 -11.01 -11.89
N ALA A 94 5.45 -10.18 -12.93
CA ALA A 94 5.42 -8.72 -12.82
C ALA A 94 4.46 -8.09 -13.84
N ALA A 95 4.05 -6.84 -13.60
CA ALA A 95 3.27 -6.02 -14.51
C ALA A 95 3.60 -4.52 -14.34
N GLU A 96 3.27 -3.72 -15.35
CA GLU A 96 3.51 -2.27 -15.39
C GLU A 96 2.23 -1.49 -15.70
N ASN A 97 2.03 -0.35 -15.03
CA ASN A 97 1.13 0.70 -15.49
C ASN A 97 1.91 1.99 -15.74
N ILE A 98 1.53 2.73 -16.77
CA ILE A 98 2.03 4.08 -17.05
C ILE A 98 0.87 5.06 -17.16
N ALA A 99 1.14 6.35 -16.96
CA ALA A 99 0.16 7.42 -17.17
C ALA A 99 0.86 8.78 -17.34
N TYR A 100 0.11 9.81 -17.76
CA TYR A 100 0.53 11.20 -17.65
C TYR A 100 -0.63 12.12 -17.28
N GLY A 101 -0.31 13.35 -16.90
CA GLY A 101 -1.23 14.50 -16.88
C GLY A 101 -1.74 14.89 -15.50
N TYR A 102 -1.92 13.95 -14.57
CA TYR A 102 -2.20 14.27 -13.17
C TYR A 102 -0.91 14.51 -12.39
N ASP A 103 -0.86 15.59 -11.59
CA ASP A 103 0.30 15.89 -10.73
C ASP A 103 0.32 15.07 -9.42
N SER A 104 -0.76 14.34 -9.07
CA SER A 104 -0.87 13.64 -7.80
C SER A 104 -1.18 12.15 -7.94
N PHE A 105 -0.45 11.33 -7.17
CA PHE A 105 -0.62 9.88 -7.16
C PHE A 105 -2.07 9.41 -6.92
N PRO A 106 -2.88 10.01 -6.01
CA PRO A 106 -4.28 9.61 -5.84
C PRO A 106 -5.12 9.69 -7.12
N LYS A 107 -4.93 10.72 -7.96
CA LYS A 107 -5.65 10.87 -9.23
C LYS A 107 -5.16 9.86 -10.27
N THR A 108 -3.85 9.65 -10.35
CA THR A 108 -3.25 8.61 -11.22
C THR A 108 -3.69 7.20 -10.83
N LEU A 109 -3.80 6.90 -9.53
CA LEU A 109 -4.29 5.62 -9.06
C LEU A 109 -5.76 5.41 -9.43
N ASP A 110 -6.62 6.43 -9.27
CA ASP A 110 -8.02 6.38 -9.70
C ASP A 110 -8.14 6.14 -11.22
N GLN A 111 -7.35 6.83 -12.04
CA GLN A 111 -7.25 6.59 -13.49
C GLN A 111 -6.90 5.13 -13.82
N TRP A 112 -5.97 4.52 -13.09
CA TRP A 112 -5.63 3.10 -13.26
C TRP A 112 -6.71 2.14 -12.72
N ILE A 113 -7.41 2.48 -11.64
CA ILE A 113 -8.51 1.70 -11.07
C ILE A 113 -9.71 1.62 -12.03
N ASN A 114 -9.96 2.72 -12.75
CA ASN A 114 -11.08 2.89 -13.69
C ASN A 114 -10.77 2.41 -15.12
N SER A 115 -9.57 1.87 -15.37
CA SER A 115 -9.16 1.32 -16.66
C SER A 115 -8.92 -0.18 -16.55
N SER A 116 -9.67 -1.01 -17.30
CA SER A 116 -9.68 -2.47 -17.14
C SER A 116 -8.30 -3.14 -17.22
N GLY A 117 -7.46 -2.72 -18.17
CA GLY A 117 -6.08 -3.20 -18.32
C GLY A 117 -5.18 -2.84 -17.13
N HIS A 118 -5.17 -1.56 -16.75
CA HIS A 118 -4.38 -1.07 -15.61
C HIS A 118 -4.86 -1.66 -14.26
N ARG A 119 -6.17 -1.87 -14.13
CA ARG A 119 -6.82 -2.49 -12.96
C ARG A 119 -6.40 -3.95 -12.82
N LYS A 120 -6.31 -4.71 -13.92
CA LYS A 120 -5.80 -6.09 -13.93
C LYS A 120 -4.37 -6.16 -13.36
N ASN A 121 -3.53 -5.18 -13.71
CA ASN A 121 -2.16 -5.10 -13.19
C ASN A 121 -2.13 -4.69 -11.71
N LEU A 122 -2.97 -3.75 -11.27
CA LEU A 122 -3.11 -3.44 -9.83
C LEU A 122 -3.54 -4.66 -9.00
N LEU A 123 -4.36 -5.54 -9.58
CA LEU A 123 -4.81 -6.80 -9.01
C LEU A 123 -3.96 -8.01 -9.44
N LEU A 124 -2.70 -7.80 -9.82
CA LEU A 124 -1.77 -8.87 -10.16
C LEU A 124 -1.71 -9.91 -9.02
N PRO A 125 -2.10 -11.18 -9.23
CA PRO A 125 -2.15 -12.16 -8.17
C PRO A 125 -0.77 -12.36 -7.53
N GLY A 126 -0.74 -12.73 -6.25
CA GLY A 126 0.51 -13.11 -5.55
C GLY A 126 1.58 -12.00 -5.48
N ALA A 127 1.29 -10.78 -5.92
CA ALA A 127 2.21 -9.66 -5.82
C ALA A 127 2.40 -9.25 -4.35
N THR A 128 3.66 -8.98 -3.99
CA THR A 128 4.12 -8.65 -2.63
C THR A 128 5.02 -7.42 -2.59
N ARG A 129 5.39 -6.89 -3.77
CA ARG A 129 6.30 -5.77 -3.97
C ARG A 129 5.74 -4.83 -5.05
N VAL A 130 5.99 -3.54 -4.88
CA VAL A 130 5.65 -2.51 -5.86
C VAL A 130 6.70 -1.40 -5.87
N GLY A 131 6.96 -0.83 -7.03
CA GLY A 131 7.66 0.44 -7.20
C GLY A 131 6.75 1.44 -7.89
N VAL A 132 6.79 2.70 -7.47
CA VAL A 132 6.02 3.79 -8.07
C VAL A 132 6.93 5.00 -8.18
N ALA A 133 6.94 5.66 -9.32
CA ALA A 133 7.68 6.88 -9.55
C ALA A 133 6.95 7.82 -10.51
N SER A 134 7.33 9.09 -10.47
CA SER A 134 6.89 10.11 -11.41
C SER A 134 8.00 11.08 -11.75
N VAL A 135 8.02 11.56 -12.99
CA VAL A 135 8.96 12.57 -13.47
C VAL A 135 8.20 13.61 -14.28
N LYS A 136 8.47 14.90 -14.03
CA LYS A 136 7.89 16.01 -14.77
C LYS A 136 8.77 16.30 -15.99
N SER A 137 8.18 16.38 -17.18
CA SER A 137 8.90 16.81 -18.37
C SER A 137 9.39 18.26 -18.21
N ALA A 138 10.68 18.48 -18.45
CA ALA A 138 11.28 19.81 -18.45
C ALA A 138 10.83 20.65 -19.68
N LYS A 139 10.33 20.02 -20.74
CA LYS A 139 9.90 20.68 -21.98
C LYS A 139 8.44 21.12 -21.94
N THR A 140 7.55 20.25 -21.47
CA THR A 140 6.09 20.47 -21.50
C THR A 140 5.47 20.70 -20.12
N GLY A 141 6.23 20.51 -19.04
CA GLY A 141 5.69 20.52 -17.68
C GLY A 141 4.74 19.36 -17.37
N ARG A 142 4.54 18.40 -18.28
CA ARG A 142 3.65 17.27 -18.09
C ARG A 142 4.25 16.26 -17.10
N MET A 143 3.49 15.88 -16.07
CA MET A 143 3.87 14.80 -15.17
C MET A 143 3.66 13.43 -15.84
N TYR A 144 4.67 12.58 -15.83
CA TYR A 144 4.62 11.18 -16.25
C TYR A 144 4.74 10.26 -15.03
N TRP A 145 3.98 9.17 -15.01
CA TRP A 145 3.95 8.18 -13.93
C TRP A 145 4.27 6.79 -14.47
N ALA A 146 4.96 6.00 -13.67
CA ALA A 146 5.07 4.56 -13.85
C ALA A 146 4.89 3.82 -12.51
N MET A 147 4.33 2.63 -12.58
CA MET A 147 4.21 1.68 -11.47
C MET A 147 4.60 0.31 -11.97
N VAL A 148 5.47 -0.38 -11.23
CA VAL A 148 5.83 -1.78 -11.48
C VAL A 148 5.47 -2.59 -10.25
N ILE A 149 4.62 -3.61 -10.42
CA ILE A 149 4.14 -4.49 -9.35
C ILE A 149 4.57 -5.92 -9.64
N ALA A 150 5.08 -6.63 -8.63
CA ALA A 150 5.68 -7.94 -8.81
C ALA A 150 5.51 -8.90 -7.61
N GLY A 151 5.63 -10.19 -7.91
CA GLY A 151 5.38 -11.31 -7.01
C GLY A 151 6.00 -12.61 -7.52
N ASP A 152 5.62 -13.71 -6.85
CA ASP A 152 6.12 -15.06 -7.13
C ASP A 152 7.65 -15.12 -7.25
N TYR A 153 8.35 -14.37 -6.40
CA TYR A 153 9.80 -14.42 -6.24
C TYR A 153 10.24 -15.85 -5.92
N GLU A 154 11.29 -16.32 -6.59
CA GLU A 154 11.86 -17.63 -6.30
C GLU A 154 12.26 -17.70 -4.82
N ARG A 155 11.77 -18.74 -4.12
CA ARG A 155 12.30 -19.06 -2.79
C ARG A 155 13.72 -19.56 -2.98
N PRO A 156 14.72 -19.05 -2.22
CA PRO A 156 16.04 -19.64 -2.19
C PRO A 156 15.92 -21.14 -1.93
N LYS A 157 16.54 -21.96 -2.79
CA LYS A 157 16.61 -23.40 -2.55
C LYS A 157 17.34 -23.61 -1.23
N ALA A 158 16.68 -24.23 -0.26
CA ALA A 158 17.32 -24.60 1.00
C ALA A 158 18.58 -25.42 0.70
N PRO A 159 19.71 -25.17 1.40
CA PRO A 159 20.93 -25.92 1.16
C PRO A 159 20.69 -27.41 1.38
N LYS A 160 20.99 -28.22 0.36
CA LYS A 160 20.91 -29.69 0.45
C LYS A 160 22.04 -30.21 1.35
N GLY A 161 21.81 -30.26 2.66
CA GLY A 161 22.79 -30.82 3.59
C GLY A 161 22.68 -30.29 5.02
N SER A 162 21.61 -30.63 5.73
CA SER A 162 21.61 -30.68 7.19
C SER A 162 21.59 -32.14 7.64
N PRO A 163 22.60 -32.64 8.37
CA PRO A 163 22.59 -34.00 8.88
C PRO A 163 21.43 -34.20 9.86
N LYS A 164 20.61 -35.25 9.65
CA LYS A 164 19.65 -35.71 10.65
C LYS A 164 20.39 -36.41 11.78
N SER A 165 20.69 -35.69 12.87
CA SER A 165 21.00 -36.31 14.15
C SER A 165 19.70 -36.73 14.85
N SER A 166 19.35 -38.01 14.76
CA SER A 166 18.26 -38.60 15.54
C SER A 166 18.81 -39.18 16.84
N PRO A 167 18.31 -38.78 18.03
CA PRO A 167 18.37 -39.61 19.21
C PRO A 167 17.37 -40.75 19.08
N LYS A 168 17.84 -41.97 19.34
CA LYS A 168 17.03 -43.18 19.42
C LYS A 168 16.67 -43.46 20.89
N ASP A 169 15.67 -44.31 21.07
CA ASP A 169 15.34 -45.07 22.29
C ASP A 169 14.75 -44.32 23.50
N SER A 170 13.45 -44.55 23.72
CA SER A 170 12.85 -44.72 25.06
C SER A 170 11.49 -45.46 24.96
N PRO A 171 11.04 -46.20 25.99
CA PRO A 171 10.16 -47.36 25.79
C PRO A 171 8.65 -47.08 25.79
N LYS A 172 7.89 -48.16 25.52
CA LYS A 172 6.43 -48.19 25.29
C LYS A 172 5.76 -49.07 26.36
N GLU A 173 4.81 -48.54 27.14
CA GLU A 173 3.87 -49.37 27.92
C GLU A 173 2.45 -48.77 28.08
N SER A 174 1.49 -49.66 28.36
CA SER A 174 0.02 -49.57 28.57
C SER A 174 -0.69 -48.21 28.66
N ARG A 175 -1.76 -47.93 27.88
CA ARG A 175 -3.15 -48.47 27.89
C ARG A 175 -4.01 -48.09 29.12
N GLN A 176 -5.09 -47.32 28.90
CA GLN A 176 -6.50 -47.80 28.95
C GLN A 176 -7.47 -46.75 28.39
N ALA A 177 -8.75 -47.09 28.21
CA ALA A 177 -9.73 -46.36 27.37
C ALA A 177 -11.12 -46.26 28.01
N SER A 178 -11.95 -45.31 27.58
CA SER A 178 -13.42 -45.38 27.66
C SER A 178 -14.14 -44.39 26.71
N ALA A 179 -15.12 -44.93 25.96
CA ALA A 179 -16.48 -44.41 25.61
C ALA A 179 -16.79 -42.90 25.43
N ALA A 180 -17.79 -42.45 24.64
CA ALA A 180 -18.62 -43.03 23.56
C ALA A 180 -19.36 -41.88 22.79
N LYS A 181 -20.09 -42.20 21.70
CA LYS A 181 -20.74 -41.26 20.74
C LYS A 181 -22.21 -40.93 21.11
N PRO A 182 -22.84 -39.83 20.63
CA PRO A 182 -23.53 -39.80 19.31
C PRO A 182 -23.36 -38.46 18.53
N LYS A 183 -23.14 -38.41 17.20
CA LYS A 183 -24.10 -38.46 16.05
C LYS A 183 -25.19 -37.36 16.01
N SER A 184 -24.97 -36.36 15.14
CA SER A 184 -25.98 -35.58 14.38
C SER A 184 -25.25 -34.89 13.20
N ARG A 185 -25.88 -34.34 12.15
CA ARG A 185 -26.96 -34.85 11.27
C ARG A 185 -26.73 -34.18 9.89
N ALA A 186 -26.99 -34.86 8.78
CA ALA A 186 -26.75 -34.30 7.44
C ALA A 186 -27.94 -33.46 6.93
N ALA A 187 -27.64 -32.33 6.29
CA ALA A 187 -28.47 -31.46 5.46
C ALA A 187 -27.54 -30.36 4.87
N GLU A 188 -27.72 -29.78 3.69
CA GLU A 188 -28.44 -30.17 2.48
C GLU A 188 -27.83 -29.37 1.30
N ASN A 189 -28.19 -29.69 0.05
CA ASN A 189 -27.70 -28.92 -1.11
C ASN A 189 -28.26 -27.49 -1.12
N CYS A 190 -27.44 -26.51 -1.52
CA CYS A 190 -27.96 -25.30 -2.17
C CYS A 190 -27.25 -25.04 -3.50
N ARG A 191 -27.89 -25.48 -4.58
CA ARG A 191 -27.44 -25.34 -5.97
C ARG A 191 -28.09 -24.09 -6.58
N LEU A 192 -27.43 -22.94 -6.48
CA LEU A 192 -27.84 -21.75 -7.26
C LEU A 192 -27.05 -21.67 -8.57
N LYS A 193 -27.72 -22.00 -9.68
CA LYS A 193 -27.39 -21.41 -10.99
C LYS A 193 -28.04 -20.03 -11.03
N ILE A 194 -27.28 -18.98 -11.34
CA ILE A 194 -27.83 -17.76 -11.92
C ILE A 194 -27.11 -17.52 -13.26
N LEU A 195 -27.88 -17.07 -14.24
CA LEU A 195 -27.54 -17.11 -15.65
C LEU A 195 -26.65 -15.94 -16.07
N SER A 196 -25.85 -16.20 -17.10
CA SER A 196 -25.31 -15.17 -17.99
C SER A 196 -26.44 -14.30 -18.55
N LEU A 197 -26.23 -12.98 -18.60
CA LEU A 197 -26.90 -12.06 -19.52
C LEU A 197 -25.98 -10.87 -19.80
N CYS A 198 -25.83 -10.53 -21.08
CA CYS A 198 -25.02 -9.42 -21.56
C CYS A 198 -25.77 -8.09 -21.37
N PHE A 199 -25.03 -7.00 -21.15
CA PHE A 199 -25.06 -5.77 -21.94
C PHE A 199 -23.78 -4.94 -21.65
#